data_AF-A0A4R5AUQ6-F1
#
_entry.id   AF-A0A4R5AUQ6-F1
#
_cell.length_a   1.000
_cell.length_b   1.000
_cell.length_c   1.000
_cell.angle_alpha   90.00
_cell.angle_beta   90.00
_cell.angle_gamma   90.00
#
_symmetry.space_group_name_H-M   'P 1'
#
loop_
_entity.id
_entity.type
_entity.pdbx_description
1 polymer ?
#
loop_
_entity_poly.entity_id
_entity_poly.type
_entity_poly.pdbx_seq_one_letter_code
_entity_poly.pdbx_strand_id
1 'polypeptide(L)'
;METDVTVVYAREEPPDHWDAAVFLAGPTPRSPEVAPWRPDAVAELRASWQAGRLAVFVPEPRHDRYADYDGQVEWEERCLHLADEVVFWVPRDIETMPAFTTNVEWGMWHDSGRVVFGAPPDAPRNRYLLHYAAKSGVPVAADLPGTVAAALDRIGAGAPRAGGEREVPLLLWRDEAFQGWYAGQRDAGNVLLGARVVFRFGVCWGLHVRVHVTAEGRVKDNEVVIGRPGISAVVLYRRGPSLDETEVVLVREFRSPCRDGLVHELPGGSGTGGPFEVALAEVAEETGLPLEPGRLRAHGARQVNATLSTHRAHLFSAEITAGEAARLRTASGPYGLAADGERTYVEVTAFGRIRRERLVDAANLGMIAEVLLEAY
;
A
#
# COMPACT_ATOMS: atom_id res chain seq x y z
N MET A 1 -1.11 -25.73 -13.97
CA MET A 1 0.18 -25.06 -14.18
C MET A 1 1.23 -25.94 -13.54
N GLU A 2 2.37 -26.16 -14.20
CA GLU A 2 3.46 -26.94 -13.61
C GLU A 2 4.03 -26.17 -12.42
N THR A 3 4.14 -26.83 -11.27
CA THR A 3 4.70 -26.24 -10.06
C THR A 3 6.21 -26.34 -10.12
N ASP A 4 6.90 -25.22 -9.98
CA ASP A 4 8.37 -25.14 -10.08
C ASP A 4 8.92 -24.34 -8.90
N VAL A 5 9.95 -24.86 -8.24
CA VAL A 5 10.68 -24.16 -7.17
C VAL A 5 12.13 -24.00 -7.59
N THR A 6 12.48 -22.79 -7.99
CA THR A 6 13.83 -22.43 -8.41
C THR A 6 14.59 -21.82 -7.23
N VAL A 7 15.66 -22.50 -6.80
CA VAL A 7 16.56 -22.00 -5.77
C VAL A 7 17.67 -21.18 -6.41
N VAL A 8 17.83 -19.95 -5.96
CA VAL A 8 18.82 -18.97 -6.43
C VAL A 8 19.76 -18.69 -5.26
N TYR A 9 21.01 -19.12 -5.41
CA TYR A 9 22.04 -18.92 -4.39
C TYR A 9 22.72 -17.57 -4.56
N ALA A 10 23.46 -17.14 -3.54
CA ALA A 10 24.15 -15.87 -3.57
C ALA A 10 25.01 -15.71 -4.85
N ARG A 11 24.90 -14.54 -5.49
CA ARG A 11 25.55 -14.15 -6.75
C ARG A 11 25.03 -14.82 -8.02
N GLU A 12 24.04 -15.72 -7.91
CA GLU A 12 23.31 -16.20 -9.08
C GLU A 12 22.30 -15.17 -9.54
N GLU A 13 22.11 -15.06 -10.85
CA GLU A 13 21.06 -14.20 -11.39
C GLU A 13 19.69 -14.83 -11.12
N PRO A 14 18.73 -14.08 -10.53
CA PRO A 14 17.36 -14.54 -10.38
C PRO A 14 16.70 -14.94 -11.72
N PRO A 15 15.50 -15.57 -11.65
CA PRO A 15 14.48 -15.64 -12.70
C PRO A 15 14.54 -14.54 -13.77
N ASP A 16 13.93 -14.68 -14.95
CA ASP A 16 13.36 -13.51 -15.64
C ASP A 16 11.83 -13.39 -15.41
N HIS A 17 11.22 -14.44 -14.86
CA HIS A 17 9.81 -14.54 -14.44
C HIS A 17 9.62 -15.46 -13.21
N TRP A 18 8.59 -15.16 -12.41
CA TRP A 18 8.05 -16.02 -11.34
C TRP A 18 6.64 -15.58 -10.93
N ASP A 19 5.95 -16.42 -10.17
CA ASP A 19 4.66 -16.12 -9.54
C ASP A 19 4.84 -15.61 -8.11
N ALA A 20 5.85 -16.12 -7.41
CA ALA A 20 6.21 -15.70 -6.07
C ALA A 20 7.73 -15.77 -5.84
N ALA A 21 8.23 -14.99 -4.89
CA ALA A 21 9.62 -15.01 -4.45
C ALA A 21 9.73 -14.95 -2.93
N VAL A 22 10.61 -15.78 -2.35
CA VAL A 22 10.91 -15.82 -0.92
C VAL A 22 12.40 -15.62 -0.67
N PHE A 23 12.76 -14.79 0.29
CA PHE A 23 14.14 -14.69 0.79
C PHE A 23 14.30 -15.41 2.14
N LEU A 24 15.33 -16.24 2.28
CA LEU A 24 15.63 -16.99 3.51
C LEU A 24 16.66 -16.25 4.39
N ALA A 25 16.17 -15.32 5.20
CA ALA A 25 16.95 -14.54 6.15
C ALA A 25 17.17 -15.29 7.47
N GLY A 26 18.35 -15.13 8.07
CA GLY A 26 18.70 -15.83 9.31
C GLY A 26 20.19 -16.10 9.46
N PRO A 27 20.63 -16.64 10.61
CA PRO A 27 22.03 -16.95 10.82
C PRO A 27 22.51 -18.06 9.89
N THR A 28 23.79 -17.99 9.53
CA THR A 28 24.53 -19.07 8.88
C THR A 28 25.47 -19.70 9.91
N PRO A 29 25.63 -21.05 9.94
CA PRO A 29 26.60 -21.73 10.79
C PRO A 29 28.02 -21.16 10.68
N ARG A 30 28.69 -21.00 11.83
CA ARG A 30 30.10 -20.58 11.88
C ARG A 30 31.09 -21.68 11.56
N SER A 31 30.70 -22.93 11.77
CA SER A 31 31.48 -24.14 11.48
C SER A 31 30.65 -25.11 10.63
N PRO A 32 31.31 -26.00 9.86
CA PRO A 32 30.63 -27.03 9.08
C PRO A 32 30.02 -28.15 9.94
N GLU A 33 30.33 -28.20 11.24
CA GLU A 33 29.81 -29.19 12.19
C GLU A 33 28.35 -28.91 12.60
N VAL A 34 27.88 -27.68 12.39
CA VAL A 34 26.51 -27.28 12.67
C VAL A 34 25.71 -27.28 11.37
N ALA A 35 24.63 -28.05 11.35
CA ALA A 35 23.78 -28.19 10.17
C ALA A 35 23.13 -26.85 9.78
N PRO A 36 23.16 -26.47 8.49
CA PRO A 36 22.41 -25.31 8.01
C PRO A 36 20.91 -25.63 7.97
N TRP A 37 20.07 -24.64 8.27
CA TRP A 37 18.61 -24.81 8.28
C TRP A 37 17.95 -24.50 6.92
N ARG A 38 18.63 -23.78 6.03
CA ARG A 38 18.07 -23.35 4.74
C ARG A 38 17.71 -24.51 3.81
N PRO A 39 18.47 -25.63 3.74
CA PRO A 39 18.06 -26.80 2.98
C PRO A 39 16.70 -27.37 3.43
N ASP A 40 16.44 -27.40 4.74
CA ASP A 40 15.17 -27.88 5.28
C ASP A 40 14.03 -26.91 4.92
N ALA A 41 14.26 -25.59 5.01
CA ALA A 41 13.27 -24.60 4.59
C ALA A 41 12.93 -24.71 3.09
N VAL A 42 13.93 -24.94 2.24
CA VAL A 42 13.73 -25.19 0.80
C VAL A 42 12.92 -26.48 0.57
N ALA A 43 13.18 -27.54 1.35
CA ALA A 43 12.42 -28.78 1.26
C ALA A 43 10.95 -28.56 1.65
N GLU A 44 10.68 -27.82 2.73
CA GLU A 44 9.32 -27.44 3.15
C GLU A 44 8.60 -26.61 2.08
N LEU A 45 9.28 -25.61 1.48
CA LEU A 45 8.73 -24.81 0.38
C LEU A 45 8.40 -25.68 -0.83
N ARG A 46 9.27 -26.63 -1.20
CA ARG A 46 9.01 -27.58 -2.31
C ARG A 46 7.84 -28.50 -2.05
N ALA A 47 7.70 -28.99 -0.82
CA ALA A 47 6.59 -29.86 -0.45
C ALA A 47 5.24 -29.13 -0.43
N SER A 48 5.26 -27.85 -0.03
CA SER A 48 4.05 -27.08 0.23
C SER A 48 3.59 -26.18 -0.92
N TRP A 49 4.49 -25.80 -1.84
CA TRP A 49 4.12 -24.95 -2.98
C TRP A 49 3.27 -25.71 -4.00
N GLN A 50 2.19 -25.09 -4.49
CA GLN A 50 1.21 -25.75 -5.35
C GLN A 50 0.82 -24.93 -6.60
N ALA A 51 1.43 -23.77 -6.86
CA ALA A 51 0.94 -22.84 -7.89
C ALA A 51 2.06 -22.12 -8.66
N GLY A 52 2.38 -22.55 -9.89
CA GLY A 52 3.33 -21.81 -10.74
C GLY A 52 4.76 -21.84 -10.21
N ARG A 53 5.55 -20.80 -10.50
CA ARG A 53 6.97 -20.72 -10.12
C ARG A 53 7.20 -19.93 -8.84
N LEU A 54 7.90 -20.56 -7.90
CA LEU A 54 8.47 -19.93 -6.71
C LEU A 54 9.98 -19.76 -6.87
N ALA A 55 10.48 -18.52 -6.81
CA ALA A 55 11.90 -18.23 -6.63
C ALA A 55 12.26 -18.23 -5.15
N VAL A 56 13.33 -18.93 -4.76
CA VAL A 56 13.80 -18.99 -3.38
C VAL A 56 15.23 -18.47 -3.32
N PHE A 57 15.41 -17.30 -2.71
CA PHE A 57 16.71 -16.65 -2.54
C PHE A 57 17.40 -17.17 -1.27
N VAL A 58 18.55 -17.80 -1.47
CA VAL A 58 19.39 -18.38 -0.42
C VAL A 58 20.68 -17.57 -0.33
N PRO A 59 20.94 -16.80 0.75
CA PRO A 59 22.14 -15.98 0.89
C PRO A 59 23.42 -16.77 1.16
N GLU A 60 23.43 -18.07 0.91
CA GLU A 60 24.62 -18.90 0.94
C GLU A 60 25.09 -19.14 -0.51
N PRO A 61 26.40 -19.24 -0.77
CA PRO A 61 26.87 -19.63 -2.10
C PRO A 61 26.51 -21.09 -2.38
N ARG A 62 26.23 -21.44 -3.65
CA ARG A 62 25.97 -22.84 -4.06
C ARG A 62 27.21 -23.73 -3.85
N HIS A 63 28.40 -23.16 -4.02
CA HIS A 63 29.70 -23.82 -3.94
C HIS A 63 30.61 -23.07 -2.94
N ASP A 64 31.92 -23.35 -2.93
CA ASP A 64 32.88 -22.79 -1.96
C ASP A 64 32.73 -21.28 -1.72
N ARG A 65 33.07 -20.83 -0.50
CA ARG A 65 33.06 -19.42 -0.10
C ARG A 65 34.04 -18.61 -0.97
N TYR A 66 33.54 -17.99 -2.03
CA TYR A 66 34.30 -17.03 -2.82
C TYR A 66 34.47 -15.71 -2.04
N ALA A 67 35.66 -15.10 -2.14
CA ALA A 67 36.11 -14.00 -1.29
C ALA A 67 35.51 -12.60 -1.54
N ASP A 68 34.66 -12.45 -2.56
CA ASP A 68 33.99 -11.16 -2.85
C ASP A 68 32.85 -10.89 -1.87
N TYR A 69 33.13 -10.01 -0.90
CA TYR A 69 32.21 -9.61 0.17
C TYR A 69 31.21 -8.55 -0.31
N ASP A 70 31.64 -7.60 -1.13
CA ASP A 70 30.78 -6.49 -1.58
C ASP A 70 29.68 -7.01 -2.51
N GLY A 71 30.04 -7.88 -3.47
CA GLY A 71 29.06 -8.52 -4.36
C GLY A 71 28.07 -9.44 -3.63
N GLN A 72 28.44 -10.00 -2.47
CA GLN A 72 27.54 -10.76 -1.62
C GLN A 72 26.47 -9.84 -1.00
N VAL A 73 26.90 -8.72 -0.41
CA VAL A 73 26.01 -7.75 0.25
C VAL A 73 25.04 -7.14 -0.76
N GLU A 74 25.54 -6.74 -1.94
CA GLU A 74 24.69 -6.18 -3.01
C GLU A 74 23.64 -7.18 -3.50
N TRP A 75 24.01 -8.46 -3.63
CA TRP A 75 23.06 -9.51 -4.03
C TRP A 75 21.98 -9.75 -2.96
N GLU A 76 22.37 -9.78 -1.68
CA GLU A 76 21.44 -9.95 -0.56
C GLU A 76 20.43 -8.80 -0.51
N GLU A 77 20.91 -7.56 -0.58
CA GLU A 77 20.05 -6.37 -0.61
C GLU A 77 19.08 -6.38 -1.80
N ARG A 78 19.59 -6.69 -3.01
CA ARG A 78 18.77 -6.82 -4.21
C ARG A 78 17.68 -7.88 -4.03
N CYS A 79 18.02 -9.07 -3.53
CA CYS A 79 17.05 -10.15 -3.39
C CYS A 79 16.03 -9.92 -2.27
N LEU A 80 16.40 -9.21 -1.20
CA LEU A 80 15.46 -8.73 -0.18
C LEU A 80 14.44 -7.73 -0.75
N HIS A 81 14.85 -6.88 -1.70
CA HIS A 81 13.92 -6.01 -2.42
C HIS A 81 12.99 -6.81 -3.35
N LEU A 82 13.50 -7.81 -4.07
CA LEU A 82 12.73 -8.67 -4.99
C LEU A 82 11.72 -9.59 -4.31
N ALA A 83 11.97 -9.99 -3.05
CA ALA A 83 11.15 -10.98 -2.38
C ALA A 83 9.72 -10.49 -2.10
N ASP A 84 8.74 -11.37 -2.26
CA ASP A 84 7.37 -11.11 -1.83
C ASP A 84 7.22 -11.29 -0.32
N GLU A 85 7.92 -12.28 0.23
CA GLU A 85 8.02 -12.54 1.66
C GLU A 85 9.48 -12.83 2.04
N VAL A 86 9.89 -12.33 3.20
CA VAL A 86 11.19 -12.59 3.81
C VAL A 86 10.94 -13.48 5.04
N VAL A 87 11.42 -14.71 4.95
CA VAL A 87 11.35 -15.70 6.03
C VAL A 87 12.56 -15.49 6.93
N PHE A 88 12.34 -14.94 8.13
CA PHE A 88 13.34 -14.89 9.18
C PHE A 88 13.22 -16.13 10.07
N TRP A 89 14.10 -17.12 9.88
CA TRP A 89 14.26 -18.21 10.83
C TRP A 89 15.52 -17.98 11.68
N VAL A 90 15.34 -17.82 13.00
CA VAL A 90 16.42 -17.43 13.92
C VAL A 90 16.61 -18.48 15.02
N PRO A 91 17.15 -19.67 14.69
CA PRO A 91 17.50 -20.73 15.64
C PRO A 91 18.79 -20.36 16.37
N ARG A 92 18.76 -19.24 17.09
CA ARG A 92 19.96 -18.60 17.61
C ARG A 92 20.68 -19.52 18.57
N ASP A 93 21.96 -19.71 18.33
CA ASP A 93 22.90 -20.26 19.29
C ASP A 93 24.08 -19.31 19.39
N ILE A 94 24.43 -18.84 20.60
CA ILE A 94 25.39 -17.74 20.75
C ILE A 94 26.80 -18.14 20.30
N GLU A 95 27.15 -19.41 20.41
CA GLU A 95 28.47 -19.92 20.06
C GLU A 95 28.57 -20.13 18.55
N THR A 96 27.57 -20.80 17.97
CA THR A 96 27.63 -21.38 16.63
C THR A 96 26.82 -20.62 15.58
N MET A 97 25.70 -19.97 15.95
CA MET A 97 24.77 -19.26 15.07
C MET A 97 24.18 -18.00 15.74
N PRO A 98 24.99 -16.97 16.07
CA PRO A 98 24.54 -15.89 16.96
C PRO A 98 23.61 -14.84 16.30
N ALA A 99 23.44 -14.91 14.98
CA ALA A 99 22.53 -14.06 14.22
C ALA A 99 22.81 -12.54 14.36
N PHE A 100 24.07 -12.11 14.34
CA PHE A 100 24.40 -10.69 14.52
C PHE A 100 23.96 -9.82 13.34
N THR A 101 24.34 -10.16 12.12
CA THR A 101 23.90 -9.47 10.89
C THR A 101 22.38 -9.56 10.73
N THR A 102 21.80 -10.71 11.07
CA THR A 102 20.33 -10.90 11.05
C THR A 102 19.59 -9.89 11.91
N ASN A 103 20.15 -9.39 13.01
CA ASN A 103 19.48 -8.34 13.80
C ASN A 103 19.42 -7.01 13.04
N VAL A 104 20.42 -6.71 12.21
CA VAL A 104 20.44 -5.51 11.36
C VAL A 104 19.39 -5.66 10.27
N GLU A 105 19.39 -6.79 9.56
CA GLU A 105 18.37 -7.09 8.54
C GLU A 105 16.96 -7.04 9.12
N TRP A 106 16.74 -7.64 10.28
CA TRP A 106 15.46 -7.56 10.99
C TRP A 106 15.06 -6.09 11.24
N GLY A 107 15.98 -5.28 11.74
CA GLY A 107 15.77 -3.85 11.98
C GLY A 107 15.40 -3.05 10.72
N MET A 108 15.83 -3.48 9.54
CA MET A 108 15.49 -2.84 8.26
C MET A 108 14.16 -3.30 7.68
N TRP A 109 13.71 -4.51 8.02
CA TRP A 109 12.63 -5.18 7.27
C TRP A 109 11.38 -5.51 8.09
N HIS A 110 11.44 -5.54 9.42
CA HIS A 110 10.34 -6.08 10.25
C HIS A 110 8.98 -5.37 10.06
N ASP A 111 8.97 -4.09 9.67
CA ASP A 111 7.76 -3.30 9.44
C ASP A 111 7.43 -3.09 7.95
N SER A 112 8.19 -3.73 7.04
CA SER A 112 7.94 -3.67 5.60
C SER A 112 6.61 -4.28 5.17
N GLY A 113 5.97 -5.04 6.07
CA GLY A 113 4.75 -5.77 5.80
C GLY A 113 4.95 -7.00 4.92
N ARG A 114 6.18 -7.49 4.74
CA ARG A 114 6.57 -8.66 3.92
C ARG A 114 7.43 -9.67 4.70
N VAL A 115 7.27 -9.74 6.01
CA VAL A 115 8.14 -10.55 6.87
C VAL A 115 7.29 -11.55 7.64
N VAL A 116 7.84 -12.75 7.81
CA VAL A 116 7.44 -13.72 8.84
C VAL A 116 8.64 -14.05 9.70
N PHE A 117 8.41 -14.27 10.99
CA PHE A 117 9.47 -14.58 11.96
C PHE A 117 9.25 -15.95 12.58
N GLY A 118 10.32 -16.70 12.76
CA GLY A 118 10.30 -17.92 13.53
C GLY A 118 11.57 -18.13 14.32
N ALA A 119 11.42 -18.76 15.48
CA ALA A 119 12.53 -19.24 16.26
C ALA A 119 12.08 -20.38 17.18
N PRO A 120 12.96 -21.33 17.51
CA PRO A 120 12.74 -22.26 18.61
C PRO A 120 12.40 -21.50 19.91
N PRO A 121 11.44 -21.97 20.73
CA PRO A 121 11.03 -21.26 21.94
C PRO A 121 12.16 -21.00 22.95
N ASP A 122 13.15 -21.89 22.96
CA ASP A 122 14.33 -21.87 23.82
C ASP A 122 15.52 -21.11 23.21
N ALA A 123 15.42 -20.64 21.95
CA ALA A 123 16.47 -19.88 21.30
C ALA A 123 16.76 -18.57 22.05
N PRO A 124 17.98 -18.38 22.60
CA PRO A 124 18.31 -17.24 23.42
C PRO A 124 18.20 -15.91 22.68
N ARG A 125 17.95 -14.84 23.43
CA ARG A 125 18.07 -13.43 22.99
C ARG A 125 17.17 -13.01 21.82
N ASN A 126 16.10 -13.74 21.51
CA ASN A 126 15.12 -13.34 20.51
C ASN A 126 13.97 -12.45 21.06
N ARG A 127 13.90 -12.23 22.38
CA ARG A 127 12.83 -11.44 23.02
C ARG A 127 12.65 -10.04 22.43
N TYR A 128 13.74 -9.38 22.04
CA TYR A 128 13.66 -8.04 21.44
C TYR A 128 13.09 -8.08 20.02
N LEU A 129 13.45 -9.09 19.22
CA LEU A 129 12.89 -9.28 17.88
C LEU A 129 11.39 -9.58 17.97
N LEU A 130 10.99 -10.47 18.89
CA LEU A 130 9.59 -10.81 19.16
C LEU A 130 8.75 -9.61 19.63
N HIS A 131 9.33 -8.68 20.39
CA HIS A 131 8.65 -7.45 20.78
C HIS A 131 8.27 -6.60 19.55
N TYR A 132 9.19 -6.41 18.61
CA TYR A 132 8.90 -5.68 17.38
C TYR A 132 8.01 -6.47 16.42
N ALA A 133 8.12 -7.80 16.40
CA ALA A 133 7.18 -8.63 15.65
C ALA A 133 5.74 -8.38 16.11
N ALA A 134 5.49 -8.40 17.42
CA ALA A 134 4.18 -8.08 17.99
C ALA A 134 3.74 -6.64 17.69
N LYS A 135 4.65 -5.66 17.83
CA LYS A 135 4.35 -4.25 17.56
C LYS A 135 3.96 -3.99 16.09
N SER A 136 4.60 -4.68 15.16
CA SER A 136 4.39 -4.52 13.71
C SER A 136 3.37 -5.53 13.13
N GLY A 137 2.78 -6.39 13.96
CA GLY A 137 1.83 -7.42 13.49
C GLY A 137 2.47 -8.50 12.61
N VAL A 138 3.77 -8.78 12.78
CA VAL A 138 4.49 -9.83 12.05
C VAL A 138 4.02 -11.21 12.53
N PRO A 139 3.62 -12.13 11.65
CA PRO A 139 3.34 -13.51 12.01
C PRO A 139 4.56 -14.19 12.63
N VAL A 140 4.34 -14.92 13.72
CA VAL A 140 5.38 -15.64 14.46
C VAL A 140 5.05 -17.13 14.55
N ALA A 141 6.06 -17.98 14.33
CA ALA A 141 6.00 -19.42 14.58
C ALA A 141 7.14 -19.91 15.47
N ALA A 142 6.92 -21.06 16.13
CA ALA A 142 7.90 -21.68 17.04
C ALA A 142 8.83 -22.69 16.34
N ASP A 143 8.53 -23.05 15.10
CA ASP A 143 9.24 -24.04 14.30
C ASP A 143 9.37 -23.59 12.83
N LEU A 144 10.32 -24.22 12.13
CA LEU A 144 10.60 -23.88 10.74
C LEU A 144 9.43 -24.17 9.79
N PRO A 145 8.74 -25.34 9.88
CA PRO A 145 7.58 -25.61 9.03
C PRO A 145 6.45 -24.59 9.21
N GLY A 146 6.12 -24.21 10.45
CA GLY A 146 5.11 -23.19 10.73
C GLY A 146 5.51 -21.80 10.22
N THR A 147 6.80 -21.48 10.24
CA THR A 147 7.32 -20.22 9.68
C THR A 147 7.16 -20.19 8.16
N VAL A 148 7.52 -21.29 7.49
CA VAL A 148 7.34 -21.44 6.03
C VAL A 148 5.86 -21.40 5.66
N ALA A 149 5.00 -22.11 6.40
CA ALA A 149 3.56 -22.09 6.18
C ALA A 149 2.98 -20.68 6.28
N ALA A 150 3.37 -19.90 7.29
CA ALA A 150 2.92 -18.52 7.44
C ALA A 150 3.31 -17.62 6.26
N ALA A 151 4.49 -17.82 5.65
CA ALA A 151 4.89 -17.11 4.44
C ALA A 151 4.03 -17.54 3.23
N LEU A 152 3.83 -18.84 3.05
CA LEU A 152 3.03 -19.38 1.95
C LEU A 152 1.56 -18.98 2.04
N ASP A 153 0.98 -18.91 3.24
CA ASP A 153 -0.39 -18.44 3.47
C ASP A 153 -0.57 -17.00 3.00
N ARG A 154 0.42 -16.13 3.25
CA ARG A 154 0.42 -14.74 2.80
C ARG A 154 0.66 -14.59 1.30
N ILE A 155 1.53 -15.42 0.73
CA ILE A 155 1.75 -15.51 -0.71
C ILE A 155 0.49 -15.99 -1.42
N GLY A 156 -0.24 -16.96 -0.87
CA GLY A 156 -1.38 -17.60 -1.50
C GLY A 156 -0.99 -18.23 -2.83
N ALA A 157 -1.77 -17.97 -3.89
CA ALA A 157 -1.50 -18.52 -5.23
C ALA A 157 -0.38 -17.82 -6.01
N GLY A 158 0.31 -16.82 -5.43
CA GLY A 158 1.23 -15.96 -6.17
C GLY A 158 0.53 -15.04 -7.17
N ALA A 159 1.29 -14.48 -8.10
CA ALA A 159 0.82 -13.79 -9.30
C ALA A 159 1.96 -13.70 -10.34
N PRO A 160 1.74 -14.11 -11.61
CA PRO A 160 2.78 -14.17 -12.63
C PRO A 160 3.30 -12.77 -12.94
N ARG A 161 4.62 -12.60 -12.86
CA ARG A 161 5.34 -11.34 -13.13
C ARG A 161 6.62 -11.63 -13.90
N ALA A 162 6.97 -10.75 -14.83
CA ALA A 162 8.19 -10.85 -15.62
C ALA A 162 8.93 -9.50 -15.73
N GLY A 163 10.23 -9.55 -16.03
CA GLY A 163 11.03 -8.33 -16.21
C GLY A 163 10.98 -7.43 -14.97
N GLY A 164 10.63 -6.15 -15.15
CA GLY A 164 10.53 -5.17 -14.06
C GLY A 164 9.32 -5.34 -13.14
N GLU A 165 8.27 -6.05 -13.55
CA GLU A 165 7.09 -6.32 -12.70
C GLU A 165 7.46 -7.12 -11.45
N ARG A 166 8.51 -7.93 -11.55
CA ARG A 166 9.04 -8.77 -10.47
C ARG A 166 9.61 -7.98 -9.30
N GLU A 167 9.99 -6.73 -9.53
CA GLU A 167 10.48 -5.85 -8.47
C GLU A 167 9.32 -5.20 -7.69
N VAL A 168 8.07 -5.46 -8.09
CA VAL A 168 6.88 -5.09 -7.33
C VAL A 168 6.42 -6.29 -6.50
N PRO A 169 6.55 -6.25 -5.16
CA PRO A 169 6.15 -7.38 -4.32
C PRO A 169 4.63 -7.62 -4.37
N LEU A 170 4.19 -8.86 -4.14
CA LEU A 170 2.77 -9.26 -4.20
C LEU A 170 1.86 -8.36 -3.38
N LEU A 171 2.37 -7.90 -2.23
CA LEU A 171 1.70 -6.96 -1.35
C LEU A 171 1.26 -5.66 -2.05
N LEU A 172 2.07 -5.13 -2.97
CA LEU A 172 1.72 -3.96 -3.79
C LEU A 172 1.16 -4.36 -5.15
N TRP A 173 1.58 -5.49 -5.70
CA TRP A 173 1.03 -6.01 -6.95
C TRP A 173 -0.49 -6.20 -6.86
N ARG A 174 -1.01 -6.60 -5.70
CA ARG A 174 -2.45 -6.77 -5.45
C ARG A 174 -3.18 -5.48 -5.08
N ASP A 175 -2.45 -4.37 -4.90
CA ASP A 175 -3.05 -3.10 -4.52
C ASP A 175 -3.80 -2.47 -5.70
N GLU A 176 -5.03 -2.05 -5.47
CA GLU A 176 -5.89 -1.49 -6.52
C GLU A 176 -5.32 -0.19 -7.10
N ALA A 177 -4.72 0.67 -6.26
CA ALA A 177 -4.14 1.92 -6.71
C ALA A 177 -2.88 1.68 -7.56
N PHE A 178 -2.11 0.64 -7.25
CA PHE A 178 -0.99 0.20 -8.09
C PHE A 178 -1.50 -0.34 -9.42
N GLN A 179 -2.47 -1.28 -9.40
CA GLN A 179 -3.01 -1.88 -10.62
C GLN A 179 -3.66 -0.83 -11.54
N GLY A 180 -4.37 0.14 -10.98
CA GLY A 180 -4.95 1.24 -11.75
C GLY A 180 -3.90 2.12 -12.43
N TRP A 181 -2.82 2.48 -11.71
CA TRP A 181 -1.70 3.22 -12.30
C TRP A 181 -0.96 2.40 -13.36
N TYR A 182 -0.69 1.13 -13.06
CA TYR A 182 0.08 0.25 -13.92
C TYR A 182 -0.67 -0.05 -15.23
N ALA A 183 -1.98 -0.30 -15.15
CA ALA A 183 -2.84 -0.40 -16.33
C ALA A 183 -2.75 0.86 -17.20
N GLY A 184 -2.83 2.05 -16.59
CA GLY A 184 -2.69 3.31 -17.32
C GLY A 184 -1.32 3.49 -18.00
N GLN A 185 -0.24 3.03 -17.38
CA GLN A 185 1.08 3.01 -18.03
C GLN A 185 1.11 2.08 -19.25
N ARG A 186 0.54 0.88 -19.12
CA ARG A 186 0.46 -0.09 -20.22
C ARG A 186 -0.41 0.41 -21.37
N ASP A 187 -1.53 1.04 -21.06
CA ASP A 187 -2.44 1.64 -22.06
C ASP A 187 -1.77 2.77 -22.83
N ALA A 188 -0.90 3.54 -22.15
CA ALA A 188 -0.04 4.54 -22.79
C ALA A 188 1.13 3.93 -23.59
N GLY A 189 1.26 2.60 -23.59
CA GLY A 189 2.33 1.86 -24.25
C GLY A 189 3.66 1.84 -23.50
N ASN A 190 3.72 2.33 -22.26
CA ASN A 190 4.94 2.36 -21.45
C ASN A 190 5.25 0.99 -20.84
N VAL A 191 6.53 0.76 -20.52
CA VAL A 191 7.00 -0.50 -19.95
C VAL A 191 7.66 -0.25 -18.59
N LEU A 192 7.24 -1.01 -17.57
CA LEU A 192 7.90 -1.03 -16.26
C LEU A 192 9.18 -1.84 -16.36
N LEU A 193 10.33 -1.19 -16.17
CA LEU A 193 11.65 -1.80 -16.22
C LEU A 193 12.21 -2.17 -14.85
N GLY A 194 11.70 -1.56 -13.78
CA GLY A 194 12.10 -1.86 -12.41
C GLY A 194 11.32 -1.03 -11.40
N ALA A 195 11.34 -1.44 -10.15
CA ALA A 195 10.62 -0.83 -9.06
C ALA A 195 11.29 -1.09 -7.70
N ARG A 196 11.13 -0.17 -6.75
CA ARG A 196 11.59 -0.37 -5.38
C ARG A 196 10.64 0.29 -4.40
N VAL A 197 10.15 -0.47 -3.42
CA VAL A 197 9.33 0.08 -2.34
C VAL A 197 10.20 1.01 -1.49
N VAL A 198 9.78 2.28 -1.40
CA VAL A 198 10.48 3.32 -0.63
C VAL A 198 9.91 3.43 0.78
N PHE A 199 8.58 3.36 0.91
CA PHE A 199 7.91 3.36 2.20
C PHE A 199 6.52 2.71 2.10
N ARG A 200 6.01 2.29 3.25
CA ARG A 200 4.60 1.94 3.46
C ARG A 200 4.18 2.48 4.82
N PHE A 201 3.02 3.12 4.88
CA PHE A 201 2.45 3.61 6.12
C PHE A 201 0.93 3.54 6.05
N GLY A 202 0.32 2.62 6.79
CA GLY A 202 -1.09 2.31 6.68
C GLY A 202 -1.45 1.87 5.26
N VAL A 203 -2.41 2.58 4.65
CA VAL A 203 -2.87 2.36 3.26
C VAL A 203 -2.04 3.12 2.22
N CYS A 204 -1.09 3.95 2.65
CA CYS A 204 -0.24 4.73 1.75
C CYS A 204 1.06 3.99 1.47
N TRP A 205 1.55 4.09 0.23
CA TRP A 205 2.81 3.52 -0.18
C TRP A 205 3.55 4.43 -1.16
N GLY A 206 4.87 4.28 -1.21
CA GLY A 206 5.75 4.94 -2.18
C GLY A 206 6.57 3.91 -2.95
N LEU A 207 6.55 3.99 -4.27
CA LEU A 207 7.27 3.10 -5.18
C LEU A 207 8.17 3.93 -6.09
N HIS A 208 9.49 3.81 -5.93
CA HIS A 208 10.43 4.29 -6.95
C HIS A 208 10.29 3.40 -8.17
N VAL A 209 10.25 4.00 -9.37
CA VAL A 209 10.01 3.25 -10.62
C VAL A 209 11.00 3.64 -11.70
N ARG A 210 11.35 2.65 -12.53
CA ARG A 210 12.03 2.81 -13.80
C ARG A 210 11.05 2.49 -14.91
N VAL A 211 10.64 3.49 -15.69
CA VAL A 211 9.65 3.33 -16.76
C VAL A 211 10.28 3.70 -18.10
N HIS A 212 10.18 2.80 -19.07
CA HIS A 212 10.43 3.16 -20.46
C HIS A 212 9.21 3.88 -21.02
N VAL A 213 9.40 5.15 -21.39
CA VAL A 213 8.36 5.97 -22.01
C VAL A 213 8.45 5.76 -23.51
N THR A 214 7.65 4.84 -24.03
CA THR A 214 7.78 4.32 -25.40
C THR A 214 7.62 5.41 -26.45
N ALA A 215 6.66 6.31 -26.26
CA ALA A 215 6.42 7.43 -27.17
C ALA A 215 7.60 8.42 -27.26
N GLU A 216 8.44 8.46 -26.22
CA GLU A 216 9.60 9.37 -26.13
C GLU A 216 10.94 8.64 -26.33
N GLY A 217 10.94 7.30 -26.41
CA GLY A 217 12.15 6.50 -26.59
C GLY A 217 13.18 6.65 -25.46
N ARG A 218 12.75 6.99 -24.23
CA ARG A 218 13.64 7.21 -23.08
C ARG A 218 13.20 6.47 -21.83
N VAL A 219 14.12 6.34 -20.88
CA VAL A 219 13.83 5.82 -19.53
C VAL A 219 13.65 6.99 -18.57
N LYS A 220 12.67 6.87 -17.67
CA LYS A 220 12.45 7.76 -16.54
C LYS A 220 12.66 6.98 -15.25
N ASP A 221 13.56 7.44 -14.40
CA ASP A 221 14.06 6.71 -13.23
C ASP A 221 14.27 7.59 -12.00
N ASN A 222 13.70 8.79 -12.01
CA ASN A 222 13.93 9.84 -11.01
C ASN A 222 12.66 10.21 -10.24
N GLU A 223 11.64 9.35 -10.24
CA GLU A 223 10.34 9.62 -9.62
C GLU A 223 9.90 8.53 -8.65
N VAL A 224 9.06 8.94 -7.72
CA VAL A 224 8.33 8.06 -6.81
C VAL A 224 6.86 8.18 -7.12
N VAL A 225 6.21 7.04 -7.35
CA VAL A 225 4.77 6.92 -7.42
C VAL A 225 4.24 6.75 -6.00
N ILE A 226 3.34 7.64 -5.57
CA ILE A 226 2.67 7.50 -4.28
C ILE A 226 1.25 6.99 -4.52
N GLY A 227 0.88 5.91 -3.84
CA GLY A 227 -0.47 5.34 -3.91
C GLY A 227 -1.18 5.34 -2.57
N ARG A 228 -2.50 5.42 -2.66
CA ARG A 228 -3.48 5.23 -1.59
C ARG A 228 -4.83 4.87 -2.24
N PRO A 229 -5.80 4.33 -1.49
CA PRO A 229 -7.16 4.11 -2.00
C PRO A 229 -7.77 5.37 -2.62
N GLY A 230 -8.57 5.17 -3.66
CA GLY A 230 -9.42 6.22 -4.21
C GLY A 230 -10.47 6.68 -3.18
N ILE A 231 -11.01 7.87 -3.39
CA ILE A 231 -12.06 8.45 -2.54
C ILE A 231 -13.35 8.61 -3.31
N SER A 232 -14.46 8.64 -2.59
CA SER A 232 -15.73 9.13 -3.10
C SER A 232 -16.00 10.50 -2.48
N ALA A 233 -16.32 11.50 -3.31
CA ALA A 233 -16.56 12.87 -2.86
C ALA A 233 -17.94 13.32 -3.34
N VAL A 234 -18.73 13.94 -2.46
CA VAL A 234 -20.12 14.29 -2.75
C VAL A 234 -20.36 15.79 -2.66
N VAL A 235 -20.72 16.40 -3.79
CA VAL A 235 -21.20 17.79 -3.83
C VAL A 235 -22.68 17.82 -3.41
N LEU A 236 -22.93 18.07 -2.13
CA LEU A 236 -24.26 18.40 -1.64
C LEU A 236 -24.50 19.89 -1.87
N TYR A 237 -25.51 20.23 -2.68
CA TYR A 237 -25.76 21.62 -3.04
C TYR A 237 -27.23 21.99 -3.00
N ARG A 238 -27.52 23.28 -2.87
CA ARG A 238 -28.86 23.84 -3.05
C ARG A 238 -28.77 25.04 -3.97
N ARG A 239 -29.49 25.01 -5.09
CA ARG A 239 -29.44 26.08 -6.10
C ARG A 239 -29.88 27.42 -5.51
N GLY A 240 -29.08 28.44 -5.77
CA GLY A 240 -29.42 29.84 -5.51
C GLY A 240 -29.92 30.57 -6.76
N PRO A 241 -30.31 31.85 -6.64
CA PRO A 241 -30.67 32.68 -7.79
C PRO A 241 -29.53 32.83 -8.82
N SER A 242 -28.28 32.70 -8.36
CA SER A 242 -27.08 32.68 -9.19
C SER A 242 -26.13 31.56 -8.74
N LEU A 243 -25.14 31.26 -9.59
CA LEU A 243 -24.08 30.30 -9.27
C LEU A 243 -23.36 30.67 -7.96
N ASP A 244 -23.06 31.96 -7.76
CA ASP A 244 -22.37 32.47 -6.57
C ASP A 244 -23.22 32.33 -5.30
N GLU A 245 -24.54 32.36 -5.44
CA GLU A 245 -25.52 32.18 -4.35
C GLU A 245 -25.93 30.72 -4.14
N THR A 246 -25.39 29.79 -4.93
CA THR A 246 -25.58 28.35 -4.69
C THR A 246 -24.91 27.95 -3.39
N GLU A 247 -25.65 27.27 -2.54
CA GLU A 247 -25.14 26.78 -1.27
C GLU A 247 -24.52 25.41 -1.47
N VAL A 248 -23.36 25.18 -0.87
CA VAL A 248 -22.62 23.92 -0.89
C VAL A 248 -22.35 23.50 0.55
N VAL A 249 -22.53 22.21 0.84
CA VAL A 249 -22.15 21.63 2.13
C VAL A 249 -20.69 21.21 2.07
N LEU A 250 -19.92 21.67 3.03
CA LEU A 250 -18.55 21.27 3.29
C LEU A 250 -18.46 20.58 4.65
N VAL A 251 -17.41 19.82 4.83
CA VAL A 251 -16.96 19.25 6.09
C VAL A 251 -15.64 19.90 6.46
N ARG A 252 -15.55 20.38 7.71
CA ARG A 252 -14.32 20.90 8.29
C ARG A 252 -13.75 19.92 9.30
N GLU A 253 -12.46 19.62 9.19
CA GLU A 253 -11.76 18.71 10.10
C GLU A 253 -10.32 19.15 10.31
N PHE A 254 -9.72 18.74 11.43
CA PHE A 254 -8.27 18.81 11.58
C PHE A 254 -7.57 17.77 10.72
N ARG A 255 -6.65 18.21 9.85
CA ARG A 255 -5.75 17.30 9.11
C ARG A 255 -4.32 17.83 9.23
N SER A 256 -3.40 16.99 9.71
CA SER A 256 -2.01 17.37 9.95
C SER A 256 -1.23 17.88 8.72
N PRO A 257 -1.57 17.52 7.46
CA PRO A 257 -0.94 18.12 6.27
C PRO A 257 -1.44 19.54 5.94
N CYS A 258 -2.58 19.97 6.48
CA CYS A 258 -3.15 21.29 6.19
C CYS A 258 -2.33 22.39 6.86
N ARG A 259 -2.08 23.49 6.13
CA ARG A 259 -1.18 24.58 6.56
C ARG A 259 -1.62 25.26 7.86
N ASP A 260 -2.91 25.44 8.04
CA ASP A 260 -3.55 26.02 9.23
C ASP A 260 -4.17 24.93 10.14
N GLY A 261 -3.88 23.67 9.84
CA GLY A 261 -4.38 22.50 10.55
C GLY A 261 -5.82 22.14 10.21
N LEU A 262 -6.54 22.89 9.37
CA LEU A 262 -7.93 22.60 9.04
C LEU A 262 -8.09 22.37 7.54
N VAL A 263 -8.84 21.34 7.18
CA VAL A 263 -9.36 21.16 5.82
C VAL A 263 -10.81 21.63 5.79
N HIS A 264 -11.23 22.16 4.65
CA HIS A 264 -12.64 22.33 4.29
C HIS A 264 -12.83 21.59 2.96
N GLU A 265 -13.55 20.47 3.01
CA GLU A 265 -13.68 19.57 1.85
C GLU A 265 -15.13 19.13 1.64
N LEU A 266 -15.38 18.51 0.49
CA LEU A 266 -16.64 17.83 0.25
C LEU A 266 -16.77 16.63 1.22
N PRO A 267 -17.97 16.30 1.70
CA PRO A 267 -18.18 15.05 2.40
C PRO A 267 -17.69 13.88 1.55
N GLY A 268 -16.89 12.99 2.13
CA GLY A 268 -16.26 11.93 1.37
C GLY A 268 -15.02 11.32 2.00
N GLY A 269 -14.71 10.12 1.54
CA GLY A 269 -13.59 9.34 2.05
C GLY A 269 -13.35 8.08 1.23
N SER A 270 -12.57 7.17 1.78
CA SER A 270 -12.24 5.88 1.15
C SER A 270 -12.80 4.73 1.97
N GLY A 271 -13.37 3.72 1.32
CA GLY A 271 -13.91 2.54 2.00
C GLY A 271 -13.73 1.27 1.16
N THR A 272 -14.14 0.14 1.73
CA THR A 272 -14.02 -1.20 1.11
C THR A 272 -15.14 -1.55 0.13
N GLY A 273 -16.22 -0.75 0.11
CA GLY A 273 -17.36 -0.93 -0.79
C GLY A 273 -17.18 -0.25 -2.15
N GLY A 274 -18.21 -0.36 -3.01
CA GLY A 274 -18.20 0.36 -4.28
C GLY A 274 -18.26 1.89 -4.07
N PRO A 275 -17.70 2.72 -4.97
CA PRO A 275 -17.65 4.18 -4.77
C PRO A 275 -19.01 4.83 -4.48
N PHE A 276 -20.09 4.30 -5.07
CA PHE A 276 -21.44 4.79 -4.81
C PHE A 276 -21.91 4.50 -3.38
N GLU A 277 -21.60 3.32 -2.85
CA GLU A 277 -21.97 2.93 -1.48
C GLU A 277 -21.15 3.71 -0.45
N VAL A 278 -19.85 3.88 -0.72
CA VAL A 278 -18.95 4.71 0.07
C VAL A 278 -19.48 6.16 0.11
N ALA A 279 -19.83 6.75 -1.03
CA ALA A 279 -20.38 8.10 -1.08
C ALA A 279 -21.62 8.31 -0.17
N LEU A 280 -22.55 7.34 -0.14
CA LEU A 280 -23.73 7.41 0.74
C LEU A 280 -23.36 7.28 2.21
N ALA A 281 -22.45 6.35 2.53
CA ALA A 281 -21.99 6.12 3.90
C ALA A 281 -21.27 7.36 4.46
N GLU A 282 -20.32 7.92 3.71
CA GLU A 282 -19.53 9.09 4.10
C GLU A 282 -20.43 10.31 4.34
N VAL A 283 -21.39 10.57 3.45
CA VAL A 283 -22.34 11.67 3.66
C VAL A 283 -23.13 11.49 4.95
N ALA A 284 -23.65 10.29 5.20
CA ALA A 284 -24.41 10.02 6.42
C ALA A 284 -23.52 10.15 7.68
N GLU A 285 -22.29 9.67 7.61
CA GLU A 285 -21.34 9.65 8.71
C GLU A 285 -20.82 11.03 9.08
N GLU A 286 -20.39 11.82 8.09
CA GLU A 286 -19.72 13.12 8.30
C GLU A 286 -20.69 14.30 8.44
N THR A 287 -21.93 14.15 7.96
CA THR A 287 -22.92 15.23 7.98
C THR A 287 -24.15 14.92 8.82
N GLY A 288 -24.36 13.65 9.18
CA GLY A 288 -25.60 13.19 9.81
C GLY A 288 -26.82 13.22 8.89
N LEU A 289 -26.65 13.48 7.59
CA LEU A 289 -27.74 13.50 6.61
C LEU A 289 -27.79 12.16 5.86
N PRO A 290 -28.74 11.27 6.15
CA PRO A 290 -28.98 10.11 5.32
C PRO A 290 -29.55 10.56 3.96
N LEU A 291 -28.92 10.11 2.87
CA LEU A 291 -29.41 10.33 1.51
C LEU A 291 -30.11 9.08 0.98
N GLU A 292 -31.25 9.30 0.33
CA GLU A 292 -31.88 8.27 -0.49
C GLU A 292 -31.00 7.98 -1.73
N PRO A 293 -30.66 6.70 -2.02
CA PRO A 293 -29.75 6.35 -3.12
C PRO A 293 -30.13 6.96 -4.48
N GLY A 294 -31.44 7.03 -4.79
CA GLY A 294 -31.93 7.58 -6.05
C GLY A 294 -31.67 9.08 -6.26
N ARG A 295 -31.21 9.81 -5.23
CA ARG A 295 -30.84 11.23 -5.33
C ARG A 295 -29.38 11.44 -5.71
N LEU A 296 -28.54 10.41 -5.57
CA LEU A 296 -27.10 10.53 -5.80
C LEU A 296 -26.80 10.38 -7.30
N ARG A 297 -26.21 11.41 -7.90
CA ARG A 297 -25.81 11.42 -9.31
C ARG A 297 -24.31 11.25 -9.44
N ALA A 298 -23.85 10.37 -10.31
CA ALA A 298 -22.43 10.17 -10.62
C ALA A 298 -21.94 11.12 -11.73
N HIS A 299 -20.72 11.63 -11.57
CA HIS A 299 -20.03 12.51 -12.54
C HIS A 299 -18.72 11.90 -13.09
N GLY A 300 -18.36 10.69 -12.67
CA GLY A 300 -17.15 10.00 -13.10
C GLY A 300 -16.01 10.12 -12.09
N ALA A 301 -14.78 9.84 -12.52
CA ALA A 301 -13.62 9.82 -11.64
C ALA A 301 -12.38 10.46 -12.27
N ARG A 302 -11.65 11.27 -11.50
CA ARG A 302 -10.41 11.96 -11.93
C ARG A 302 -9.31 11.81 -10.90
N GLN A 303 -8.06 11.85 -11.34
CA GLN A 303 -6.90 11.88 -10.44
C GLN A 303 -6.83 13.25 -9.74
N VAL A 304 -6.63 13.26 -8.43
CA VAL A 304 -6.71 14.48 -7.61
C VAL A 304 -5.47 15.36 -7.78
N ASN A 305 -4.28 14.75 -7.77
CA ASN A 305 -3.01 15.44 -8.00
C ASN A 305 -2.06 14.52 -8.78
N ALA A 306 -2.07 14.66 -10.11
CA ALA A 306 -1.51 13.68 -11.03
C ALA A 306 0.00 13.45 -10.90
N THR A 307 0.75 14.47 -10.50
CA THR A 307 2.21 14.40 -10.33
C THR A 307 2.64 14.01 -8.93
N LEU A 308 1.69 13.90 -7.99
CA LEU A 308 1.99 13.53 -6.61
C LEU A 308 1.55 12.10 -6.28
N SER A 309 0.33 11.71 -6.65
CA SER A 309 -0.21 10.41 -6.26
C SER A 309 -1.22 9.84 -7.24
N THR A 310 -1.37 8.52 -7.25
CA THR A 310 -2.21 7.77 -8.21
C THR A 310 -3.70 7.79 -7.86
N HIS A 311 -4.07 8.19 -6.65
CA HIS A 311 -5.45 8.11 -6.19
C HIS A 311 -6.39 9.02 -6.97
N ARG A 312 -7.64 8.55 -7.09
CA ARG A 312 -8.71 9.20 -7.84
C ARG A 312 -9.85 9.56 -6.91
N ALA A 313 -10.55 10.64 -7.23
CA ALA A 313 -11.83 11.00 -6.62
C ALA A 313 -12.96 10.58 -7.57
N HIS A 314 -13.88 9.77 -7.07
CA HIS A 314 -15.15 9.45 -7.70
C HIS A 314 -16.16 10.51 -7.26
N LEU A 315 -16.60 11.34 -8.21
CA LEU A 315 -17.40 12.51 -7.94
C LEU A 315 -18.89 12.19 -8.03
N PHE A 316 -19.62 12.56 -6.98
CA PHE A 316 -21.07 12.48 -6.93
C PHE A 316 -21.68 13.82 -6.55
N SER A 317 -22.98 13.97 -6.76
CA SER A 317 -23.74 15.11 -6.29
C SER A 317 -25.14 14.73 -5.84
N ALA A 318 -25.72 15.55 -4.96
CA ALA A 318 -27.13 15.50 -4.62
C ALA A 318 -27.63 16.91 -4.28
N GLU A 319 -28.76 17.30 -4.86
CA GLU A 319 -29.42 18.54 -4.46
C GLU A 319 -30.13 18.34 -3.13
N ILE A 320 -29.85 19.22 -2.15
CA ILE A 320 -30.47 19.20 -0.82
C ILE A 320 -31.66 20.17 -0.75
N THR A 321 -32.65 19.79 0.04
CA THR A 321 -33.83 20.61 0.29
C THR A 321 -33.51 21.78 1.22
N ALA A 322 -34.38 22.79 1.23
CA ALA A 322 -34.26 23.91 2.17
C ALA A 322 -34.30 23.44 3.65
N GLY A 323 -35.10 22.42 3.95
CA GLY A 323 -35.18 21.83 5.29
C GLY A 323 -33.90 21.09 5.69
N GLU A 324 -33.29 20.36 4.75
CA GLU A 324 -31.98 19.73 4.98
C GLU A 324 -30.89 20.77 5.20
N ALA A 325 -30.81 21.81 4.36
CA ALA A 325 -29.86 22.90 4.53
C ALA A 325 -30.04 23.63 5.87
N ALA A 326 -31.28 23.85 6.32
CA ALA A 326 -31.57 24.44 7.62
C ALA A 326 -31.06 23.56 8.77
N ARG A 327 -31.33 22.25 8.73
CA ARG A 327 -30.84 21.28 9.73
C ARG A 327 -29.31 21.25 9.80
N LEU A 328 -28.65 21.19 8.64
CA LEU A 328 -27.19 21.16 8.53
C LEU A 328 -26.53 22.44 9.11
N ARG A 329 -27.13 23.63 8.90
CA ARG A 329 -26.62 24.88 9.51
C ARG A 329 -26.71 24.90 11.03
N THR A 330 -27.70 24.21 11.59
CA THR A 330 -27.93 24.13 13.04
C THR A 330 -27.27 22.93 13.69
N ALA A 331 -26.62 22.06 12.90
CA ALA A 331 -25.98 20.87 13.40
C ALA A 331 -24.86 21.22 14.38
N SER A 332 -24.92 20.64 15.58
CA SER A 332 -23.98 20.92 16.67
C SER A 332 -22.90 19.84 16.83
N GLY A 333 -22.68 19.02 15.80
CA GLY A 333 -21.70 17.93 15.79
C GLY A 333 -20.31 18.36 16.28
N PRO A 334 -19.52 17.39 16.73
CA PRO A 334 -18.75 16.65 15.72
C PRO A 334 -19.52 15.42 15.23
N TYR A 335 -19.39 15.16 13.94
CA TYR A 335 -19.73 13.91 13.28
C TYR A 335 -18.44 13.09 13.04
N GLY A 336 -18.52 12.00 12.27
CA GLY A 336 -17.40 11.11 12.00
C GLY A 336 -17.15 10.04 13.08
N LEU A 337 -16.21 9.13 12.80
CA LEU A 337 -15.82 8.05 13.70
C LEU A 337 -14.77 8.51 14.71
N ALA A 338 -15.23 8.96 15.88
CA ALA A 338 -14.34 9.40 16.97
C ALA A 338 -13.33 8.33 17.43
N ALA A 339 -13.65 7.05 17.30
CA ALA A 339 -12.74 5.94 17.60
C ALA A 339 -11.53 5.89 16.66
N ASP A 340 -11.71 6.38 15.43
CA ASP A 340 -10.68 6.45 14.39
C ASP A 340 -9.99 7.82 14.36
N GLY A 341 -10.30 8.68 15.34
CA GLY A 341 -9.74 10.03 15.49
C GLY A 341 -10.42 11.09 14.64
N GLU A 342 -11.45 10.73 13.87
CA GLU A 342 -12.16 11.62 12.96
C GLU A 342 -13.22 12.46 13.69
N ARG A 343 -13.21 13.77 13.41
CA ARG A 343 -14.12 14.74 14.04
C ARG A 343 -14.50 15.83 13.05
N THR A 344 -15.62 15.62 12.37
CA THR A 344 -16.07 16.46 11.27
C THR A 344 -17.12 17.49 11.71
N TYR A 345 -17.04 18.69 11.14
CA TYR A 345 -17.95 19.80 11.43
C TYR A 345 -18.57 20.31 10.13
N VAL A 346 -19.89 20.27 10.04
CA VAL A 346 -20.63 20.67 8.83
C VAL A 346 -20.62 22.18 8.66
N GLU A 347 -20.37 22.63 7.42
CA GLU A 347 -20.45 24.03 7.02
C GLU A 347 -21.30 24.17 5.75
N VAL A 348 -22.39 24.94 5.82
CA VAL A 348 -23.17 25.28 4.62
C VAL A 348 -22.77 26.68 4.18
N THR A 349 -22.18 26.79 2.99
CA THR A 349 -21.56 28.05 2.54
C THR A 349 -21.87 28.34 1.07
N ALA A 350 -21.97 29.61 0.71
CA ALA A 350 -22.23 30.01 -0.66
C ALA A 350 -20.99 29.79 -1.55
N PHE A 351 -21.16 29.28 -2.77
CA PHE A 351 -20.07 29.01 -3.71
C PHE A 351 -19.22 30.26 -4.01
N GLY A 352 -19.84 31.44 -4.09
CA GLY A 352 -19.12 32.70 -4.25
C GLY A 352 -18.17 32.98 -3.08
N ARG A 353 -18.54 32.58 -1.86
CA ARG A 353 -17.68 32.68 -0.67
C ARG A 353 -16.52 31.69 -0.76
N ILE A 354 -16.78 30.43 -1.11
CA ILE A 354 -15.74 29.39 -1.32
C ILE A 354 -14.64 29.93 -2.23
N ARG A 355 -15.02 30.53 -3.35
CA ARG A 355 -14.09 31.09 -4.35
C ARG A 355 -13.33 32.32 -3.83
N ARG A 356 -14.02 33.29 -3.24
CA ARG A 356 -13.42 34.57 -2.83
C ARG A 356 -12.49 34.41 -1.62
N GLU A 357 -12.87 33.56 -0.68
CA GLU A 357 -12.10 33.31 0.55
C GLU A 357 -11.10 32.15 0.41
N ARG A 358 -11.12 31.42 -0.72
CA ARG A 358 -10.25 30.25 -0.98
C ARG A 358 -10.36 29.20 0.12
N LEU A 359 -11.59 28.88 0.52
CA LEU A 359 -11.88 28.00 1.66
C LEU A 359 -11.38 26.57 1.43
N VAL A 360 -11.53 26.08 0.21
CA VAL A 360 -11.19 24.71 -0.19
C VAL A 360 -9.95 24.69 -1.08
N ASP A 361 -9.29 23.53 -1.17
CA ASP A 361 -8.17 23.35 -2.09
C ASP A 361 -8.60 23.37 -3.57
N ALA A 362 -7.61 23.36 -4.47
CA ALA A 362 -7.87 23.42 -5.90
C ALA A 362 -8.68 22.21 -6.43
N ALA A 363 -8.51 21.02 -5.82
CA ALA A 363 -9.20 19.82 -6.25
C ALA A 363 -10.69 19.88 -5.87
N ASN A 364 -10.99 20.22 -4.61
CA ASN A 364 -12.35 20.43 -4.14
C ASN A 364 -13.05 21.55 -4.90
N LEU A 365 -12.36 22.67 -5.15
CA LEU A 365 -12.92 23.76 -5.96
C LEU A 365 -13.28 23.29 -7.37
N GLY A 366 -12.41 22.50 -7.99
CA GLY A 366 -12.64 21.91 -9.32
C GLY A 366 -13.85 20.97 -9.34
N MET A 367 -13.96 20.07 -8.36
CA MET A 367 -15.08 19.14 -8.22
C MET A 367 -16.42 19.87 -8.00
N ILE A 368 -16.45 20.88 -7.13
CA ILE A 368 -17.64 21.71 -6.93
C ILE A 368 -18.02 22.42 -8.23
N ALA A 369 -17.06 23.04 -8.91
CA ALA A 369 -17.32 23.75 -10.14
C ALA A 369 -17.83 22.82 -11.26
N GLU A 370 -17.26 21.62 -11.40
CA GLU A 370 -17.70 20.60 -12.37
C GLU A 370 -19.19 20.28 -12.19
N VAL A 371 -19.63 20.02 -10.95
CA VAL A 371 -21.06 19.75 -10.66
C VAL A 371 -21.94 20.96 -10.90
N LEU A 372 -21.55 22.14 -10.38
CA LEU A 372 -22.43 23.31 -10.43
C LEU A 372 -22.58 23.88 -11.84
N LEU A 373 -21.54 23.79 -12.68
CA LEU A 373 -21.60 24.23 -14.08
C LEU A 373 -22.47 23.32 -14.95
N GLU A 374 -22.67 22.05 -14.58
CA GLU A 374 -23.64 21.16 -15.25
C GLU A 374 -25.07 21.37 -14.75
N ALA A 375 -25.23 21.98 -13.58
CA ALA A 375 -26.52 22.19 -12.92
C ALA A 375 -27.21 23.50 -13.34
N TYR A 376 -26.46 24.49 -13.84
CA TYR A 376 -26.92 25.77 -14.34
C TYR A 376 -26.86 25.81 -15.86
#